data_AF-A0A7S0H3Q7-F1
#
_entry.id   AF-A0A7S0H3Q7-F1
#
_cell.length_a   1.000
_cell.length_b   1.000
_cell.length_c   1.000
_cell.angle_alpha   90.00
_cell.angle_beta   90.00
_cell.angle_gamma   90.00
#
_symmetry.space_group_name_H-M   'P 1'
#
loop_
_entity.id
_entity.type
_entity.pdbx_description
1 polymer ?
#
loop_
_entity_poly.entity_id
_entity_poly.type
_entity_poly.pdbx_seq_one_letter_code
_entity_poly.pdbx_strand_id
1 'polypeptide(L)'
;PFSRDLKINSRIFRAKTPRALLVRKQRVRAKSDHDPSWWVGYDDPSLRRIASERANNYLSRGMWEDVNFSPKSFWIPMKESEGNREARKWNSNFKIKFKSFGEGKHPKVAEAMIETYAPCKVGDKFGPTWSTHYFEITFTLPKISENQGLIPTLLFDCNAEAMLYSDQGIPLQAFTGGDRAERRAEFFLDQFQEGTDRKVTFYIEMAANGMFGAGAGNDIMP
;
A
#
# COMPACT_ATOMS: atom_id res chain seq x y z
N PRO A 1 -25.38 8.35 -16.37
CA PRO A 1 -25.74 8.36 -14.93
C PRO A 1 -24.92 7.39 -14.05
N PHE A 2 -23.63 7.17 -14.34
CA PHE A 2 -22.78 6.33 -13.49
C PHE A 2 -21.42 7.01 -13.26
N SER A 3 -21.36 7.91 -12.27
CA SER A 3 -20.08 8.30 -11.66
C SER A 3 -19.78 7.28 -10.56
N ARG A 4 -18.87 6.34 -10.83
CA ARG A 4 -18.24 5.57 -9.76
C ARG A 4 -17.05 6.38 -9.27
N ASP A 5 -17.40 7.26 -8.36
CA ASP A 5 -16.52 8.07 -7.54
C ASP A 5 -15.46 7.20 -6.81
N LEU A 6 -14.23 7.14 -7.34
CA LEU A 6 -13.11 6.40 -6.75
C LEU A 6 -12.39 7.21 -5.67
N LYS A 7 -12.31 6.68 -4.45
CA LYS A 7 -11.63 7.32 -3.31
C LYS A 7 -10.15 6.94 -3.28
N ILE A 8 -9.27 7.94 -3.26
CA ILE A 8 -7.84 7.77 -3.01
C ILE A 8 -7.58 7.64 -1.51
N ASN A 9 -6.91 6.56 -1.11
CA ASN A 9 -6.41 6.24 0.22
C ASN A 9 -4.87 6.14 0.16
N SER A 10 -4.17 7.25 0.38
CA SER A 10 -2.71 7.23 0.55
C SER A 10 -2.32 7.15 2.03
N ARG A 11 -1.46 6.20 2.43
CA ARG A 11 -0.82 6.05 3.76
C ARG A 11 0.65 5.66 3.78
N ILE A 12 1.51 6.58 4.18
CA ILE A 12 2.93 6.27 4.23
C ILE A 12 3.25 5.11 5.18
N PHE A 13 4.22 4.33 4.78
CA PHE A 13 4.46 2.98 5.27
C PHE A 13 5.95 2.79 5.48
N ARG A 14 6.42 1.77 6.18
CA ARG A 14 7.85 1.57 6.37
C ARG A 14 8.25 0.09 6.46
N ALA A 15 8.98 -0.46 5.49
CA ALA A 15 9.49 -1.84 5.58
C ALA A 15 10.81 -1.91 6.36
N LYS A 16 11.09 -3.06 6.98
CA LYS A 16 12.42 -3.44 7.45
C LYS A 16 13.01 -4.46 6.49
N THR A 17 14.32 -4.40 6.24
CA THR A 17 15.07 -5.42 5.50
C THR A 17 14.93 -6.79 6.19
N PRO A 18 14.67 -7.88 5.45
CA PRO A 18 14.72 -9.22 6.03
C PRO A 18 16.19 -9.57 6.27
N ARG A 19 16.61 -9.67 7.53
CA ARG A 19 17.84 -10.43 7.85
C ARG A 19 17.55 -11.88 7.50
N ALA A 20 18.26 -12.40 6.49
CA ALA A 20 18.25 -13.81 6.15
C ALA A 20 18.67 -14.63 7.38
N LEU A 21 17.69 -15.21 8.07
CA LEU A 21 17.93 -16.24 9.06
C LEU A 21 18.26 -17.52 8.29
N LEU A 22 19.56 -17.70 8.05
CA LEU A 22 20.10 -18.96 7.57
C LEU A 22 19.92 -19.99 8.69
N VAL A 23 18.77 -20.65 8.74
CA VAL A 23 18.56 -21.80 9.63
C VAL A 23 19.41 -22.94 9.10
N ARG A 24 20.64 -23.07 9.63
CA ARG A 24 21.38 -24.33 9.55
C ARG A 24 20.48 -25.40 10.18
N LYS A 25 20.02 -26.35 9.37
CA LYS A 25 19.40 -27.59 9.88
C LYS A 25 20.44 -28.33 10.73
N GLN A 26 20.52 -28.02 12.02
CA GLN A 26 21.07 -28.96 12.99
C GLN A 26 20.02 -30.05 13.18
N ARG A 27 20.28 -31.21 12.59
CA ARG A 27 19.58 -32.46 12.90
C ARG A 27 20.00 -32.87 14.31
N VAL A 28 19.31 -32.39 15.32
CA VAL A 28 19.38 -33.00 16.66
C VAL A 28 18.46 -34.21 16.63
N ARG A 29 19.03 -35.42 16.50
CA ARG A 29 18.32 -36.65 16.84
C ARG A 29 18.23 -36.70 18.36
N ALA A 30 17.13 -36.19 18.92
CA ALA A 30 16.73 -36.60 20.26
C ALA A 30 16.24 -38.05 20.15
N LYS A 31 17.02 -39.00 20.69
CA LYS A 31 16.48 -40.32 21.03
C LYS A 31 15.62 -40.12 22.28
N SER A 32 14.31 -40.17 22.13
CA SER A 32 13.41 -40.41 23.24
C SER A 32 13.05 -41.90 23.25
N ASP A 33 13.44 -42.61 24.30
CA ASP A 33 13.06 -44.00 24.57
C ASP A 33 11.62 -44.08 25.09
N HIS A 34 10.69 -43.44 24.39
CA HIS A 34 9.26 -43.53 24.66
C HIS A 34 8.56 -44.07 23.42
N ASP A 35 7.98 -45.26 23.57
CA ASP A 35 7.07 -45.88 22.62
C ASP A 35 5.96 -44.88 22.25
N PRO A 36 5.80 -44.49 20.96
CA PRO A 36 4.81 -43.49 20.55
C PRO A 36 3.38 -44.05 20.48
N SER A 37 3.14 -45.26 20.97
CA SER A 37 1.82 -45.94 20.96
C SER A 37 0.70 -45.19 21.70
N TRP A 38 1.02 -44.19 22.51
CA TRP A 38 0.05 -43.31 23.19
C TRP A 38 -0.19 -41.97 22.48
N TRP A 39 0.61 -41.62 21.46
CA TRP A 39 0.39 -40.41 20.68
C TRP A 39 -0.60 -40.69 19.56
N VAL A 40 -1.88 -40.70 19.91
CA VAL A 40 -2.94 -40.49 18.94
C VAL A 40 -2.91 -39.01 18.60
N GLY A 41 -2.08 -38.64 17.64
CA GLY A 41 -2.15 -37.34 17.03
C GLY A 41 -3.54 -37.21 16.45
N TYR A 42 -4.44 -36.53 17.16
CA TYR A 42 -5.75 -36.19 16.64
C TYR A 42 -5.52 -35.23 15.47
N ASP A 43 -5.41 -35.77 14.27
CA ASP A 43 -5.60 -35.03 13.03
C ASP A 43 -7.11 -34.77 12.88
N ASP A 44 -7.67 -34.12 13.91
CA ASP A 44 -9.07 -33.73 13.94
C ASP A 44 -9.21 -32.55 12.97
N PRO A 45 -9.97 -32.71 11.88
CA PRO A 45 -10.15 -31.64 10.89
C PRO A 45 -10.73 -30.36 11.52
N SER A 46 -11.48 -30.48 12.62
CA SER A 46 -12.06 -29.33 13.34
C SER A 46 -11.00 -28.52 14.07
N LEU A 47 -10.03 -29.17 14.74
CA LEU A 47 -8.93 -28.48 15.43
C LEU A 47 -7.99 -27.81 14.43
N ARG A 48 -7.71 -28.48 13.30
CA ARG A 48 -6.91 -27.90 12.22
C ARG A 48 -7.61 -26.70 11.57
N ARG A 49 -8.93 -26.77 11.38
CA ARG A 49 -9.74 -25.64 10.90
C ARG A 49 -9.67 -24.46 11.86
N ILE A 50 -9.88 -24.67 13.16
CA ILE A 50 -9.80 -23.61 14.19
C ILE A 50 -8.41 -22.96 14.21
N ALA A 51 -7.34 -23.76 14.15
CA ALA A 51 -5.98 -23.24 14.11
C ALA A 51 -5.73 -22.39 12.86
N SER A 52 -6.22 -22.83 11.70
CA SER A 52 -6.11 -22.10 10.43
C SER A 52 -6.92 -20.81 10.43
N GLU A 53 -8.14 -20.83 10.96
CA GLU A 53 -8.99 -19.64 11.12
C GLU A 53 -8.35 -18.60 12.05
N ARG A 54 -7.73 -19.05 13.15
CA ARG A 54 -7.00 -18.16 14.06
C ARG A 54 -5.76 -17.57 13.41
N ALA A 55 -5.00 -18.35 12.66
CA ALA A 55 -3.84 -17.85 11.91
C ALA A 55 -4.26 -16.82 10.84
N ASN A 56 -5.35 -17.09 10.12
CA ASN A 56 -5.92 -16.16 9.14
C ASN A 56 -6.38 -14.87 9.83
N ASN A 57 -7.09 -14.98 10.96
CA ASN A 57 -7.50 -13.82 11.74
C ASN A 57 -6.29 -13.03 12.22
N TYR A 58 -5.20 -13.67 12.64
CA TYR A 58 -3.98 -12.99 13.10
C TYR A 58 -3.28 -12.15 12.02
N LEU A 59 -3.46 -12.51 10.75
CA LEU A 59 -2.88 -11.85 9.58
C LEU A 59 -3.86 -10.91 8.87
N SER A 60 -5.16 -11.03 9.14
CA SER A 60 -6.20 -10.31 8.40
C SER A 60 -6.32 -8.83 8.80
N ARG A 61 -6.83 -8.05 7.84
CA ARG A 61 -7.25 -6.66 7.99
C ARG A 61 -8.79 -6.66 8.08
N GLY A 62 -9.33 -6.69 9.31
CA GLY A 62 -10.75 -6.74 9.59
C GLY A 62 -11.09 -6.53 11.07
N MET A 63 -12.05 -7.29 11.58
CA MET A 63 -12.66 -7.12 12.92
C MET A 63 -11.67 -7.15 14.11
N TRP A 64 -10.43 -7.61 13.90
CA TRP A 64 -9.41 -7.78 14.93
C TRP A 64 -8.12 -6.98 14.64
N GLU A 65 -8.19 -5.97 13.76
CA GLU A 65 -7.03 -5.16 13.36
C GLU A 65 -6.27 -4.52 14.52
N ASP A 66 -6.98 -4.23 15.61
CA ASP A 66 -6.47 -3.62 16.82
C ASP A 66 -5.68 -4.58 17.72
N VAL A 67 -5.69 -5.89 17.45
CA VAL A 67 -4.94 -6.91 18.19
C VAL A 67 -4.04 -7.78 17.30
N ASN A 68 -4.23 -7.73 15.98
CA ASN A 68 -3.46 -8.49 15.00
C ASN A 68 -2.02 -7.99 14.81
N PHE A 69 -1.12 -8.89 14.42
CA PHE A 69 0.28 -8.56 14.19
C PHE A 69 0.46 -7.75 12.91
N SER A 70 -0.20 -8.13 11.81
CA SER A 70 -0.03 -7.50 10.47
C SER A 70 -0.25 -5.97 10.49
N PRO A 71 -1.31 -5.43 11.12
CA PRO A 71 -1.51 -3.98 11.19
C PRO A 71 -0.57 -3.26 12.16
N LYS A 72 -0.20 -3.88 13.30
CA LYS A 72 0.63 -3.23 14.34
C LYS A 72 2.13 -3.29 14.08
N SER A 73 2.61 -4.32 13.39
CA SER A 73 4.05 -4.61 13.27
C SER A 73 4.68 -4.16 11.96
N PHE A 74 3.92 -4.12 10.85
CA PHE A 74 4.42 -3.68 9.55
C PHE A 74 4.19 -2.20 9.30
N TRP A 75 3.13 -1.65 9.87
CA TRP A 75 2.67 -0.31 9.56
C TRP A 75 2.39 0.42 10.85
N ILE A 76 3.27 1.34 11.27
CA ILE A 76 2.86 2.35 12.24
C ILE A 76 1.89 3.24 11.46
N PRO A 77 0.57 3.16 11.69
CA PRO A 77 -0.36 3.89 10.88
C PRO A 77 -0.12 5.36 11.19
N MET A 78 0.27 6.13 10.17
CA MET A 78 0.01 7.56 10.17
C MET A 78 -1.50 7.82 9.93
N LYS A 79 -2.37 7.08 10.63
CA LYS A 79 -3.78 7.44 10.75
C LYS A 79 -3.84 8.64 11.68
N GLU A 80 -4.65 9.63 11.33
CA GLU A 80 -5.05 10.71 12.23
C GLU A 80 -5.93 10.15 13.36
N SER A 81 -5.40 9.28 14.21
CA SER A 81 -5.99 9.10 15.55
C SER A 81 -5.51 10.26 16.42
N GLU A 82 -6.38 10.77 17.29
CA GLU A 82 -6.17 12.00 18.06
C GLU A 82 -4.87 12.03 18.89
N GLY A 83 -4.22 10.88 19.12
CA GLY A 83 -2.97 10.74 19.87
C GLY A 83 -1.67 10.82 19.05
N ASN A 84 -1.68 10.78 17.71
CA ASN A 84 -0.44 10.70 16.91
C ASN A 84 -0.03 12.06 16.30
N ARG A 85 0.54 12.94 17.14
CA ARG A 85 1.01 14.29 16.75
C ARG A 85 2.04 14.28 15.62
N GLU A 86 2.94 13.31 15.58
CA GLU A 86 3.95 13.19 14.53
C GLU A 86 3.32 12.84 13.18
N ALA A 87 2.37 11.88 13.12
CA ALA A 87 1.67 11.56 11.89
C ALA A 87 0.94 12.77 11.26
N ARG A 88 0.27 13.58 12.10
CA ARG A 88 -0.38 14.83 11.64
C ARG A 88 0.61 15.83 11.05
N LYS A 89 1.79 15.96 11.66
CA LYS A 89 2.87 16.84 11.17
C LYS A 89 3.43 16.37 9.83
N TRP A 90 3.49 15.07 9.59
CA TRP A 90 3.95 14.52 8.31
C TRP A 90 2.89 14.69 7.22
N ASN A 91 1.63 14.33 7.52
CA ASN A 91 0.54 14.42 6.56
C ASN A 91 0.20 15.88 6.18
N SER A 92 0.35 16.84 7.11
CA SER A 92 0.10 18.25 6.82
C SER A 92 1.09 18.87 5.83
N ASN A 93 2.22 18.20 5.57
CA ASN A 93 3.22 18.63 4.59
C ASN A 93 2.93 18.10 3.17
N PHE A 94 1.98 17.18 3.00
CA PHE A 94 1.61 16.67 1.69
C PHE A 94 0.69 17.64 0.97
N LYS A 95 1.12 18.09 -0.21
CA LYS A 95 0.30 18.85 -1.14
C LYS A 95 0.00 17.97 -2.32
N ILE A 96 -1.29 17.75 -2.57
CA ILE A 96 -1.77 16.98 -3.71
C ILE A 96 -2.58 17.93 -4.58
N LYS A 97 -2.26 17.91 -5.87
CA LYS A 97 -3.08 18.55 -6.90
C LYS A 97 -3.41 17.50 -7.95
N PHE A 98 -4.47 17.73 -8.70
CA PHE A 98 -4.88 16.84 -9.79
C PHE A 98 -5.26 17.59 -11.06
N LYS A 99 -5.20 16.86 -12.17
CA LYS A 99 -5.73 17.24 -13.47
C LYS A 99 -6.44 16.03 -14.08
N SER A 100 -7.66 16.23 -14.54
CA SER A 100 -8.37 15.24 -15.35
C SER A 100 -8.18 15.56 -16.83
N PHE A 101 -7.92 14.54 -17.65
CA PHE A 101 -7.85 14.68 -19.12
C PHE A 101 -9.15 14.23 -19.81
N GLY A 102 -10.12 13.74 -19.04
CA GLY A 102 -11.39 13.25 -19.56
C GLY A 102 -11.33 11.80 -20.04
N GLU A 103 -12.45 11.33 -20.55
CA GLU A 103 -12.63 9.95 -21.02
C GLU A 103 -11.90 9.72 -22.35
N GLY A 104 -11.19 8.58 -22.47
CA GLY A 104 -10.49 8.17 -23.68
C GLY A 104 -9.26 8.99 -24.05
N LYS A 105 -8.81 9.92 -23.20
CA LYS A 105 -7.56 10.66 -23.39
C LYS A 105 -6.51 10.14 -22.42
N HIS A 106 -5.40 9.65 -22.99
CA HIS A 106 -4.28 9.10 -22.25
C HIS A 106 -3.00 9.88 -22.62
N PRO A 107 -2.84 11.11 -22.10
CA PRO A 107 -1.68 11.93 -22.41
C PRO A 107 -0.41 11.26 -21.87
N LYS A 108 0.72 11.50 -22.57
CA LYS A 108 2.02 11.06 -22.07
C LYS A 108 2.40 11.87 -20.83
N VAL A 109 3.22 11.29 -19.97
CA VAL A 109 3.70 11.95 -18.74
C VAL A 109 4.30 13.35 -19.01
N ALA A 110 5.07 13.51 -20.08
CA ALA A 110 5.69 14.79 -20.45
C ALA A 110 4.65 15.88 -20.76
N GLU A 111 3.53 15.51 -21.39
CA GLU A 111 2.43 16.43 -21.70
C GLU A 111 1.66 16.77 -20.41
N ALA A 112 1.46 15.78 -19.54
CA ALA A 112 0.75 15.99 -18.29
C ALA A 112 1.55 16.84 -17.29
N MET A 113 2.87 16.80 -17.31
CA MET A 113 3.73 17.55 -16.37
C MET A 113 3.76 19.07 -16.63
N ILE A 114 3.44 19.53 -17.84
CA ILE A 114 3.42 20.97 -18.18
C ILE A 114 2.05 21.62 -17.93
N GLU A 115 1.04 20.83 -17.57
CA GLU A 115 -0.32 21.30 -17.33
C GLU A 115 -0.47 22.01 -15.99
N THR A 116 -1.57 22.76 -15.84
CA THR A 116 -1.96 23.37 -14.56
C THR A 116 -2.90 22.45 -13.80
N TYR A 117 -2.56 22.17 -12.53
CA TYR A 117 -3.30 21.26 -11.65
C TYR A 117 -4.10 22.02 -10.60
N ALA A 118 -5.27 21.50 -10.25
CA ALA A 118 -6.13 22.03 -9.19
C ALA A 118 -5.89 21.29 -7.86
N PRO A 119 -5.98 21.94 -6.69
CA PRO A 119 -5.85 21.26 -5.40
C PRO A 119 -6.88 20.12 -5.23
N CYS A 120 -6.47 19.03 -4.60
CA CYS A 120 -7.36 17.96 -4.15
C CYS A 120 -6.90 17.37 -2.82
N LYS A 121 -7.71 16.50 -2.24
CA LYS A 121 -7.43 15.82 -0.96
C LYS A 121 -7.74 14.33 -1.02
N VAL A 122 -7.15 13.61 -0.07
CA VAL A 122 -7.46 12.21 0.20
C VAL A 122 -8.95 12.06 0.47
N GLY A 123 -9.57 11.05 -0.14
CA GLY A 123 -11.02 10.82 -0.07
C GLY A 123 -11.86 11.58 -1.09
N ASP A 124 -11.27 12.47 -1.90
CA ASP A 124 -11.91 12.98 -3.10
C ASP A 124 -12.17 11.85 -4.10
N LYS A 125 -13.11 12.11 -5.00
CA LYS A 125 -13.73 11.14 -5.87
C LYS A 125 -13.43 11.47 -7.32
N PHE A 126 -12.91 10.49 -8.06
CA PHE A 126 -12.46 10.67 -9.45
C PHE A 126 -13.15 9.70 -10.40
N GLY A 127 -13.29 10.13 -11.66
CA GLY A 127 -13.97 9.41 -12.73
C GLY A 127 -14.24 10.33 -13.94
N PRO A 128 -15.01 9.88 -14.95
CA PRO A 128 -15.73 8.60 -15.02
C PRO A 128 -14.82 7.38 -15.21
N THR A 129 -15.38 6.18 -15.30
CA THR A 129 -14.59 4.99 -15.66
C THR A 129 -13.84 5.21 -16.98
N TRP A 130 -12.62 4.68 -17.11
CA TRP A 130 -11.74 4.83 -18.27
C TRP A 130 -11.18 6.23 -18.52
N SER A 131 -11.41 7.20 -17.63
CA SER A 131 -10.67 8.46 -17.69
C SER A 131 -9.29 8.34 -17.05
N THR A 132 -8.36 9.15 -17.57
CA THR A 132 -7.03 9.30 -16.99
C THR A 132 -6.95 10.60 -16.19
N HIS A 133 -6.41 10.47 -14.98
CA HIS A 133 -6.16 11.58 -14.08
C HIS A 133 -4.70 11.59 -13.71
N TYR A 134 -4.10 12.77 -13.66
CA TYR A 134 -2.77 12.93 -13.11
C TYR A 134 -2.83 13.63 -11.76
N PHE A 135 -1.93 13.22 -10.88
CA PHE A 135 -1.73 13.83 -9.56
C PHE A 135 -0.30 14.34 -9.45
N GLU A 136 -0.15 15.60 -9.06
CA GLU A 136 1.12 16.16 -8.61
C GLU A 136 1.16 16.07 -7.09
N ILE A 137 2.10 15.28 -6.57
CA ILE A 137 2.31 15.10 -5.14
C ILE A 137 3.63 15.76 -4.77
N THR A 138 3.55 16.77 -3.91
CA THR A 138 4.71 17.49 -3.40
C THR A 138 4.76 17.40 -1.89
N PHE A 139 5.93 17.05 -1.35
CA PHE A 139 6.17 17.01 0.10
C PHE A 139 7.66 17.22 0.39
N THR A 140 7.99 17.61 1.61
CA THR A 140 9.38 17.58 2.10
C THR A 140 9.59 16.27 2.84
N LEU A 141 10.57 15.47 2.41
CA LEU A 141 10.94 14.26 3.11
C LEU A 141 11.70 14.68 4.39
N PRO A 142 11.16 14.44 5.59
CA PRO A 142 11.82 14.89 6.81
C PRO A 142 13.03 14.00 7.08
N LYS A 143 14.04 14.58 7.76
CA LYS A 143 15.19 13.80 8.24
C LYS A 143 14.72 12.70 9.16
N ILE A 144 15.22 11.50 8.91
CA ILE A 144 14.89 10.36 9.73
C ILE A 144 16.12 9.98 10.50
N SER A 145 16.00 9.97 11.82
CA SER A 145 17.05 9.43 12.67
C SER A 145 17.26 7.96 12.30
N GLU A 146 18.51 7.64 11.95
CA GLU A 146 19.00 6.29 11.64
C GLU A 146 18.60 5.26 12.73
N ASN A 147 18.38 5.74 13.96
CA ASN A 147 18.09 4.94 15.14
C ASN A 147 16.67 4.36 15.25
N GLN A 148 15.74 4.67 14.34
CA GLN A 148 14.37 4.14 14.46
C GLN A 148 14.11 2.87 13.65
N GLY A 149 14.98 2.53 12.69
CA GLY A 149 14.86 1.30 11.90
C GLY A 149 13.54 1.20 11.11
N LEU A 150 12.96 2.33 10.75
CA LEU A 150 11.79 2.35 9.88
C LEU A 150 12.27 2.93 8.49
N ILE A 151 11.60 2.71 7.34
CA ILE A 151 11.86 3.27 5.97
C ILE A 151 10.65 4.03 5.37
N PRO A 152 10.58 5.35 5.07
CA PRO A 152 9.35 5.98 4.57
C PRO A 152 8.88 5.33 3.29
N THR A 153 7.58 5.24 3.10
CA THR A 153 6.96 4.61 1.94
C THR A 153 5.82 5.51 1.56
N LEU A 154 5.69 5.97 0.33
CA LEU A 154 4.41 6.52 -0.13
C LEU A 154 3.42 5.37 -0.31
N LEU A 155 2.23 5.42 0.29
CA LEU A 155 1.15 4.55 -0.17
C LEU A 155 0.21 5.39 -0.99
N PHE A 156 -0.26 4.86 -2.10
CA PHE A 156 -1.29 5.45 -2.94
C PHE A 156 -2.25 4.35 -3.36
N ASP A 157 -3.47 4.37 -2.80
CA ASP A 157 -4.49 3.37 -3.07
C ASP A 157 -5.73 4.05 -3.63
N CYS A 158 -5.89 4.04 -4.95
CA CYS A 158 -7.03 4.68 -5.62
C CYS A 158 -8.19 3.71 -5.93
N ASN A 159 -8.12 2.46 -5.46
CA ASN A 159 -9.01 1.37 -5.92
C ASN A 159 -9.06 1.24 -7.46
N ALA A 160 -7.95 1.57 -8.12
CA ALA A 160 -7.77 1.55 -9.55
C ALA A 160 -6.29 1.27 -9.89
N GLU A 161 -5.94 1.33 -11.16
CA GLU A 161 -4.55 1.24 -11.62
C GLU A 161 -3.88 2.63 -11.65
N ALA A 162 -2.61 2.69 -11.29
CA ALA A 162 -1.82 3.91 -11.41
C ALA A 162 -0.34 3.66 -11.69
N MET A 163 0.36 4.67 -12.18
CA MET A 163 1.81 4.67 -12.43
C MET A 163 2.45 5.88 -11.75
N LEU A 164 3.48 5.62 -10.95
CA LEU A 164 4.31 6.64 -10.31
C LEU A 164 5.45 7.05 -11.24
N TYR A 165 5.65 8.35 -11.39
CA TYR A 165 6.73 8.97 -12.12
C TYR A 165 7.53 9.93 -11.23
N SER A 166 8.83 10.05 -11.48
CA SER A 166 9.68 11.07 -10.89
C SER A 166 9.33 12.49 -11.38
N ASP A 167 9.97 13.49 -10.78
CA ASP A 167 9.95 14.89 -11.24
C ASP A 167 10.55 15.09 -12.66
N GLN A 168 11.24 14.08 -13.19
CA GLN A 168 11.77 14.04 -14.55
C GLN A 168 10.90 13.21 -15.51
N GLY A 169 9.74 12.72 -15.05
CA GLY A 169 8.85 11.87 -15.84
C GLY A 169 9.35 10.44 -16.04
N ILE A 170 10.31 9.97 -15.23
CA ILE A 170 10.82 8.59 -15.29
C ILE A 170 9.85 7.68 -14.53
N PRO A 171 9.34 6.58 -15.13
CA PRO A 171 8.47 5.64 -14.44
C PRO A 171 9.23 4.92 -13.32
N LEU A 172 8.65 4.90 -12.13
CA LEU A 172 9.25 4.30 -10.93
C LEU A 172 8.55 3.01 -10.50
N GLN A 173 7.22 3.04 -10.37
CA GLN A 173 6.44 1.88 -9.93
C GLN A 173 4.97 2.00 -10.34
N ALA A 174 4.36 0.89 -10.75
CA ALA A 174 2.91 0.81 -10.88
C ALA A 174 2.24 0.53 -9.51
N PHE A 175 1.00 1.00 -9.37
CA PHE A 175 0.11 0.72 -8.27
C PHE A 175 -1.14 0.00 -8.75
N THR A 176 -1.60 -0.91 -7.91
CA THR A 176 -2.89 -1.60 -8.02
C THR A 176 -3.60 -1.39 -6.69
N GLY A 177 -4.65 -0.57 -6.71
CA GLY A 177 -5.47 -0.30 -5.53
C GLY A 177 -6.52 -1.38 -5.25
N GLY A 178 -7.29 -1.16 -4.19
CA GLY A 178 -8.41 -2.01 -3.78
C GLY A 178 -8.01 -3.11 -2.81
N ASP A 179 -8.92 -4.04 -2.52
CA ASP A 179 -8.74 -5.03 -1.44
C ASP A 179 -8.43 -6.45 -1.95
N ARG A 180 -8.10 -6.59 -3.23
CA ARG A 180 -7.77 -7.89 -3.83
C ARG A 180 -6.33 -8.33 -3.51
N ALA A 181 -6.03 -9.60 -3.76
CA ALA A 181 -4.73 -10.20 -3.44
C ALA A 181 -3.57 -9.54 -4.22
N GLU A 182 -3.86 -8.95 -5.38
CA GLU A 182 -2.90 -8.30 -6.27
C GLU A 182 -2.59 -6.85 -5.86
N ARG A 183 -3.21 -6.36 -4.78
CA ARG A 183 -3.03 -4.99 -4.29
C ARG A 183 -1.56 -4.66 -4.08
N ARG A 184 -1.11 -3.59 -4.74
CA ARG A 184 0.21 -2.97 -4.61
C ARG A 184 0.02 -1.48 -4.54
N ALA A 185 0.03 -0.91 -3.35
CA ALA A 185 -0.19 0.53 -3.20
C ALA A 185 1.05 1.21 -2.59
N GLU A 186 2.05 0.44 -2.17
CA GLU A 186 3.22 0.87 -1.41
C GLU A 186 4.44 1.16 -2.29
N PHE A 187 5.12 2.28 -2.08
CA PHE A 187 6.38 2.65 -2.73
C PHE A 187 7.41 3.14 -1.71
N PHE A 188 8.53 2.44 -1.57
CA PHE A 188 9.58 2.77 -0.59
C PHE A 188 10.41 3.99 -1.04
N LEU A 189 10.68 4.89 -0.09
CA LEU A 189 11.40 6.15 -0.28
C LEU A 189 12.81 6.09 0.32
N ASP A 190 13.35 4.91 0.60
CA ASP A 190 14.73 4.68 1.05
C ASP A 190 15.77 5.33 0.13
N GLN A 191 15.61 5.16 -1.18
CA GLN A 191 16.49 5.77 -2.18
C GLN A 191 16.47 7.31 -2.21
N PHE A 192 15.54 7.97 -1.52
CA PHE A 192 15.43 9.43 -1.45
C PHE A 192 15.91 10.02 -0.11
N GLN A 193 16.49 9.21 0.78
CA GLN A 193 16.90 9.64 2.13
C GLN A 193 18.28 10.33 2.18
N GLU A 194 19.03 10.36 1.09
CA GLU A 194 20.31 11.09 1.05
C GLU A 194 20.07 12.60 0.93
N GLY A 195 20.47 13.34 1.97
CA GLY A 195 20.30 14.79 2.07
C GLY A 195 19.07 15.19 2.88
N THR A 196 19.26 16.04 3.90
CA THR A 196 18.19 16.49 4.80
C THR A 196 17.23 17.46 4.10
N ASP A 197 15.94 17.40 4.44
CA ASP A 197 14.90 18.38 4.07
C ASP A 197 14.71 18.62 2.57
N ARG A 198 14.88 17.55 1.78
CA ARG A 198 14.65 17.62 0.34
C ARG A 198 13.15 17.68 0.03
N LYS A 199 12.78 18.69 -0.76
CA LYS A 199 11.47 18.73 -1.41
C LYS A 199 11.44 17.69 -2.53
N VAL A 200 10.47 16.79 -2.46
CA VAL A 200 10.24 15.71 -3.43
C VAL A 200 8.94 16.02 -4.15
N THR A 201 8.96 15.84 -5.47
CA THR A 201 7.79 15.92 -6.32
C THR A 201 7.66 14.63 -7.09
N PHE A 202 6.46 14.05 -7.10
CA PHE A 202 6.10 12.92 -7.92
C PHE A 202 4.87 13.24 -8.74
N TYR A 203 4.76 12.57 -9.89
CA TYR A 203 3.56 12.55 -10.70
C TYR A 203 2.96 11.16 -10.63
N ILE A 204 1.65 11.05 -10.46
CA ILE A 204 0.94 9.78 -10.53
C ILE A 204 -0.09 9.86 -11.63
N GLU A 205 0.03 9.01 -12.63
CA GLU A 205 -1.01 8.75 -13.62
C GLU A 205 -1.95 7.70 -13.05
N MET A 206 -3.23 8.00 -12.91
CA MET A 206 -4.26 7.08 -12.49
C MET A 206 -5.20 6.82 -13.65
N ALA A 207 -5.43 5.55 -13.97
CA ALA A 207 -6.45 5.12 -14.90
C ALA A 207 -7.68 4.67 -14.11
N ALA A 208 -8.86 5.22 -14.41
CA ALA A 208 -10.10 4.96 -13.68
C ALA A 208 -10.72 3.59 -14.04
N ASN A 209 -9.94 2.51 -13.86
CA ASN A 209 -10.31 1.12 -14.07
C ASN A 209 -9.53 0.22 -13.09
N GLY A 210 -10.07 -0.97 -12.84
CA GLY A 210 -9.33 -2.02 -12.14
C GLY A 210 -8.39 -2.78 -13.08
N MET A 211 -7.59 -3.67 -12.49
CA MET A 211 -6.65 -4.56 -13.21
C MET A 211 -7.31 -5.39 -14.33
N PHE A 212 -8.58 -5.75 -14.15
CA PHE A 212 -9.37 -6.51 -15.13
C PHE A 212 -10.47 -5.65 -15.78
N GLY A 213 -10.24 -4.33 -15.85
CA GLY A 213 -11.18 -3.38 -16.41
C GLY A 213 -12.26 -2.94 -15.42
N ALA A 214 -13.48 -2.75 -15.92
CA ALA A 214 -14.57 -2.10 -15.17
C ALA A 214 -15.88 -2.89 -15.18
N GLY A 215 -15.80 -4.22 -15.26
CA GLY A 215 -16.99 -5.07 -15.36
C GLY A 215 -17.99 -4.88 -14.22
N ALA A 216 -19.27 -4.89 -14.57
CA ALA A 216 -20.38 -4.59 -13.66
C ALA A 216 -20.71 -5.74 -12.70
N GLY A 217 -19.80 -6.07 -11.77
CA GLY A 217 -20.04 -7.02 -10.66
C GLY A 217 -19.18 -8.27 -10.71
N ASN A 218 -18.62 -8.61 -11.88
CA ASN A 218 -17.52 -9.56 -12.02
C ASN A 218 -16.60 -9.13 -13.18
N ASP A 219 -15.45 -9.80 -13.31
CA ASP A 219 -14.39 -9.39 -14.23
C ASP A 219 -14.69 -9.65 -15.72
N ILE A 220 -15.77 -10.40 -16.04
CA ILE A 220 -16.17 -10.73 -17.42
C ILE A 220 -17.48 -10.06 -17.83
N MET A 221 -18.12 -9.34 -16.91
CA MET A 221 -19.33 -8.58 -17.21
C MET A 221 -19.00 -7.33 -18.02
N PRO A 222 -19.93 -6.88 -18.88
CA PRO A 222 -19.82 -5.58 -19.53
C PRO A 222 -19.65 -4.42 -18.55
#